data_AF-A0A7S3ZBI2-F1
#
_entry.id   AF-A0A7S3ZBI2-F1
#
_cell.length_a   1.000
_cell.length_b   1.000
_cell.length_c   1.000
_cell.angle_alpha   90.00
_cell.angle_beta   90.00
_cell.angle_gamma   90.00
#
_symmetry.space_group_name_H-M   'P 1'
#
loop_
_entity.id
_entity.type
_entity.pdbx_description
1 polymer ?
#
loop_
_entity_poly.entity_id
_entity_poly.type
_entity_poly.pdbx_seq_one_letter_code
_entity_poly.pdbx_strand_id
1 'polypeptide(L)'
;GNKAVIATSDRHVLIFDTRKLSEPEQDRSSSLPHQLRVVRCFTNGTGYAVGSIEGRVAIEYFDKDPEVQRKKYAFKCHRKNVGGQQFLYPVNALAFHPKYGTFASGGCDGRVSVWDGFAKKRICQYPAYDTSIAYLDFNFDGTLLAIAQSYTFEELERDHPRDAIFIKRVEDQECKNRVVQ
;
A
#
# COMPACT_ATOMS: atom_id res chain seq x y z
N GLY A 1 2.77 -12.41 14.03
CA GLY A 1 2.75 -13.66 13.26
C GLY A 1 4.18 -14.12 12.98
N ASN A 2 4.38 -15.37 12.55
CA ASN A 2 5.73 -15.91 12.28
C ASN A 2 6.13 -15.83 10.81
N LYS A 3 5.59 -14.87 10.04
CA LYS A 3 5.86 -14.74 8.61
C LYS A 3 6.71 -13.50 8.34
N ALA A 4 7.77 -13.67 7.57
CA ALA A 4 8.51 -12.57 6.95
C ALA A 4 8.25 -12.58 5.44
N VAL A 5 7.98 -11.41 4.86
CA VAL A 5 7.65 -11.26 3.44
C VAL A 5 8.65 -10.30 2.80
N ILE A 6 9.31 -10.75 1.73
CA ILE A 6 10.34 -10.01 1.03
C ILE A 6 9.91 -9.89 -0.43
N ALA A 7 9.80 -8.65 -0.93
CA ALA A 7 9.54 -8.35 -2.32
C ALA A 7 10.87 -8.00 -3.01
N THR A 8 11.15 -8.63 -4.15
CA THR A 8 12.46 -8.55 -4.83
C THR A 8 12.39 -7.74 -6.12
N SER A 9 13.57 -7.46 -6.71
CA SER A 9 13.71 -6.69 -7.96
C SER A 9 13.26 -7.43 -9.22
N ASP A 10 13.08 -8.75 -9.17
CA ASP A 10 12.50 -9.57 -10.23
C ASP A 10 10.98 -9.76 -10.06
N ARG A 11 10.36 -9.02 -9.13
CA ARG A 11 8.94 -9.09 -8.75
C ARG A 11 8.53 -10.42 -8.11
N HIS A 12 9.49 -11.19 -7.62
CA HIS A 12 9.18 -12.31 -6.73
C HIS A 12 8.81 -11.79 -5.33
N VAL A 13 8.00 -12.59 -4.64
CA VAL A 13 7.65 -12.40 -3.24
C VAL A 13 8.00 -13.68 -2.49
N LEU A 14 9.05 -13.58 -1.69
CA LEU A 14 9.54 -14.67 -0.85
C LEU A 14 8.85 -14.58 0.52
N ILE A 15 8.29 -15.71 0.96
CA ILE A 15 7.58 -15.82 2.23
C ILE A 15 8.33 -16.83 3.09
N PHE A 16 8.85 -16.37 4.22
CA PHE A 16 9.60 -17.20 5.17
C PHE A 16 8.79 -17.44 6.44
N ASP A 17 9.00 -18.60 7.07
CA ASP A 17 8.71 -18.76 8.50
C ASP A 17 9.89 -18.20 9.29
N THR A 18 9.64 -17.23 10.16
CA THR A 18 10.65 -16.62 11.04
C THR A 18 11.35 -17.61 11.98
N ARG A 19 10.77 -18.81 12.18
CA ARG A 19 11.34 -19.91 12.95
C ARG A 19 12.29 -20.77 12.12
N LYS A 20 12.23 -20.68 10.79
CA LYS A 20 13.07 -21.40 9.82
C LYS A 20 13.39 -20.48 8.64
N LEU A 21 14.45 -19.68 8.81
CA LEU A 21 14.87 -18.67 7.83
C LEU A 21 15.85 -19.19 6.75
N SER A 22 16.20 -20.47 6.77
CA SER A 22 17.17 -21.05 5.83
C SER A 22 16.68 -21.09 4.37
N GLU A 23 15.36 -21.18 4.17
CA GLU A 23 14.73 -21.23 2.86
C GLU A 23 13.31 -20.64 2.93
N PRO A 24 12.81 -20.04 1.83
CA PRO A 24 11.44 -19.55 1.80
C PRO A 24 10.45 -20.73 1.85
N GLU A 25 9.40 -20.60 2.66
CA GLU A 25 8.26 -21.52 2.62
C GLU A 25 7.53 -21.42 1.27
N GLN A 26 7.56 -20.23 0.66
CA GLN A 26 6.92 -19.94 -0.61
C GLN A 26 7.74 -18.93 -1.39
N ASP A 27 7.89 -19.19 -2.68
CA ASP A 27 8.44 -18.27 -3.68
C ASP A 27 7.39 -18.14 -4.79
N ARG A 28 6.94 -16.91 -5.04
CA ARG A 28 5.84 -16.63 -5.97
C ARG A 28 6.13 -15.35 -6.74
N SER A 29 5.82 -15.32 -8.02
CA SER A 29 5.76 -14.07 -8.76
C SER A 29 4.56 -13.23 -8.31
N SER A 30 4.75 -11.93 -8.13
CA SER A 30 3.66 -11.01 -7.80
C SER A 30 2.62 -10.93 -8.93
N SER A 31 1.38 -10.69 -8.53
CA SER A 31 0.29 -10.37 -9.45
C SER A 31 0.42 -9.01 -10.15
N LEU A 32 1.33 -8.14 -9.71
CA LEU A 32 1.60 -6.84 -10.35
C LEU A 32 2.63 -6.98 -11.48
N PRO A 33 2.36 -6.42 -12.67
CA PRO A 33 3.23 -6.60 -13.83
C PRO A 33 4.49 -5.72 -13.81
N HIS A 34 4.60 -4.77 -12.88
CA HIS A 34 5.72 -3.83 -12.78
C HIS A 34 6.45 -3.95 -11.44
N GLN A 35 7.64 -3.34 -11.38
CA GLN A 35 8.51 -3.38 -10.22
C GLN A 35 7.76 -3.06 -8.92
N LEU A 36 7.98 -3.91 -7.92
CA LEU A 36 7.46 -3.71 -6.57
C LEU A 36 8.30 -2.67 -5.84
N ARG A 37 7.64 -1.86 -5.02
CA ARG A 37 8.26 -0.75 -4.27
C ARG A 37 8.04 -0.85 -2.77
N VAL A 38 6.93 -1.44 -2.35
CA VAL A 38 6.56 -1.57 -0.93
C VAL A 38 5.80 -2.87 -0.70
N VAL A 39 6.01 -3.48 0.47
CA VAL A 39 5.28 -4.68 0.92
C VAL A 39 4.88 -4.53 2.39
N ARG A 40 3.64 -4.90 2.75
CA ARG A 40 3.15 -4.88 4.14
C ARG A 40 2.24 -6.07 4.42
N CYS A 41 2.47 -6.77 5.51
CA CYS A 41 1.57 -7.82 5.97
C CYS A 41 0.25 -7.23 6.49
N PHE A 42 -0.84 -7.99 6.33
CA PHE A 42 -2.11 -7.65 6.97
C PHE A 42 -1.98 -7.78 8.49
N THR A 43 -2.71 -6.95 9.23
CA THR A 43 -2.72 -6.98 10.70
C THR A 43 -3.27 -8.30 11.25
N ASN A 44 -4.17 -8.96 10.51
CA ASN A 44 -4.73 -10.27 10.86
C ASN A 44 -3.83 -11.47 10.49
N GLY A 45 -2.67 -11.23 9.85
CA GLY A 45 -1.72 -12.28 9.48
C GLY A 45 -2.15 -13.23 8.37
N THR A 46 -3.24 -12.94 7.64
CA THR A 46 -3.77 -13.82 6.57
C THR A 46 -3.13 -13.60 5.19
N GLY A 47 -2.39 -12.50 5.04
CA GLY A 47 -1.79 -12.14 3.76
C GLY A 47 -0.96 -10.85 3.84
N TYR A 48 -0.73 -10.25 2.69
CA TYR A 48 0.08 -9.06 2.52
C TYR A 48 -0.37 -8.23 1.32
N ALA A 49 -0.03 -6.95 1.34
CA ALA A 49 -0.19 -6.03 0.24
C ALA A 49 1.17 -5.69 -0.36
N VAL A 50 1.22 -5.52 -1.69
CA VAL A 50 2.37 -4.99 -2.41
C VAL A 50 1.98 -3.79 -3.24
N GLY A 51 2.81 -2.74 -3.25
CA GLY A 51 2.68 -1.57 -4.10
C GLY A 51 3.73 -1.59 -5.22
N SER A 52 3.38 -1.05 -6.38
CA SER A 52 4.24 -1.03 -7.58
C SER A 52 4.57 0.38 -8.06
N ILE A 53 5.55 0.46 -8.97
CA ILE A 53 5.93 1.71 -9.65
C ILE A 53 4.85 2.28 -10.58
N GLU A 54 3.85 1.49 -10.98
CA GLU A 54 2.76 1.95 -11.88
C GLU A 54 1.49 2.39 -11.12
N GLY A 55 1.62 2.67 -9.82
CA GLY A 55 0.51 3.17 -9.01
C GLY A 55 -0.57 2.13 -8.73
N ARG A 56 -0.20 0.85 -8.62
CA ARG A 56 -1.10 -0.23 -8.21
C ARG A 56 -0.71 -0.82 -6.88
N VAL A 57 -1.73 -1.30 -6.15
CA VAL A 57 -1.58 -2.10 -4.93
C VAL A 57 -2.29 -3.43 -5.12
N ALA A 58 -1.59 -4.55 -4.92
CA ALA A 58 -2.20 -5.87 -4.89
C ALA A 58 -2.37 -6.39 -3.47
N ILE A 59 -3.47 -7.10 -3.22
CA ILE A 59 -3.78 -7.84 -1.99
C ILE A 59 -3.58 -9.33 -2.29
N GLU A 60 -2.67 -9.95 -1.56
CA GLU A 60 -2.29 -11.35 -1.71
C GLU A 60 -2.41 -12.12 -0.40
N TYR A 61 -2.64 -13.43 -0.49
CA TYR A 61 -2.91 -14.29 0.66
C TYR A 61 -1.85 -15.40 0.78
N PHE A 62 -1.50 -15.73 2.03
CA PHE A 62 -0.54 -16.79 2.35
C PHE A 62 -1.09 -18.18 2.05
N ASP A 63 -2.39 -18.37 2.32
CA ASP A 63 -3.09 -19.63 2.07
C ASP A 63 -3.02 -20.00 0.59
N LYS A 64 -2.60 -21.22 0.28
CA LYS A 64 -2.42 -21.73 -1.08
C LYS A 64 -3.73 -22.24 -1.69
N ASP A 65 -4.80 -22.35 -0.90
CA ASP A 65 -6.11 -22.81 -1.36
C ASP A 65 -6.58 -22.01 -2.60
N PRO A 66 -6.95 -22.68 -3.71
CA PRO A 66 -7.40 -22.01 -4.93
C PRO A 66 -8.57 -21.03 -4.73
N GLU A 67 -9.50 -21.31 -3.83
CA GLU A 67 -10.62 -20.42 -3.50
C GLU A 67 -10.12 -19.12 -2.86
N VAL A 68 -9.12 -19.21 -1.98
CA VAL A 68 -8.50 -18.05 -1.35
C VAL A 68 -7.65 -17.28 -2.36
N GLN A 69 -6.90 -17.98 -3.21
CA GLN A 69 -6.08 -17.34 -4.25
C GLN A 69 -6.93 -16.56 -5.28
N ARG A 70 -8.17 -16.98 -5.56
CA ARG A 70 -9.10 -16.21 -6.42
C ARG A 70 -9.62 -14.91 -5.79
N LYS A 71 -9.44 -14.72 -4.47
CA LYS A 71 -9.82 -13.47 -3.80
C LYS A 71 -8.81 -12.34 -4.01
N LYS A 72 -7.62 -12.64 -4.55
CA LYS A 72 -6.61 -11.62 -4.89
C LYS A 72 -7.22 -10.49 -5.72
N TYR A 73 -6.75 -9.28 -5.48
CA TYR A 73 -7.23 -8.11 -6.19
C TYR A 73 -6.15 -7.03 -6.29
N ALA A 74 -6.16 -6.29 -7.39
CA ALA A 74 -5.23 -5.18 -7.62
C ALA A 74 -6.00 -3.87 -7.80
N PHE A 75 -5.71 -2.90 -6.95
CA PHE A 75 -6.26 -1.55 -6.97
C PHE A 75 -5.46 -0.64 -7.91
N LYS A 76 -6.17 0.26 -8.61
CA LYS A 76 -5.57 1.38 -9.34
C LYS A 76 -5.56 2.59 -8.39
N CYS A 77 -4.42 2.90 -7.80
CA CYS A 77 -4.33 3.81 -6.66
C CYS A 77 -3.89 5.23 -7.05
N HIS A 78 -2.71 5.36 -7.67
CA HIS A 78 -2.04 6.65 -7.85
C HIS A 78 -1.93 6.98 -9.35
N ARG A 79 -2.96 7.65 -9.86
CA ARG A 79 -3.14 7.98 -11.27
C ARG A 79 -3.74 9.37 -11.41
N LYS A 80 -3.23 10.18 -12.33
CA LYS A 80 -3.79 11.50 -12.67
C LYS A 80 -4.11 11.56 -14.15
N ASN A 81 -5.25 12.14 -14.51
CA ASN A 81 -5.57 12.48 -15.90
C ASN A 81 -5.26 13.96 -16.09
N VAL A 82 -4.32 14.28 -16.99
CA VAL A 82 -3.89 15.65 -17.30
C VAL A 82 -3.98 15.80 -18.81
N GLY A 83 -4.78 16.75 -19.30
CA GLY A 83 -4.92 17.00 -20.74
C GLY A 83 -5.39 15.78 -21.55
N GLY A 84 -6.20 14.89 -20.97
CA GLY A 84 -6.65 13.66 -21.62
C GLY A 84 -5.64 12.49 -21.58
N GLN A 85 -4.42 12.73 -21.09
CA GLN A 85 -3.42 11.68 -20.88
C GLN A 85 -3.44 11.18 -19.43
N GLN A 86 -3.34 9.86 -19.26
CA GLN A 86 -3.24 9.25 -17.94
C GLN A 86 -1.76 9.08 -17.52
N PHE A 87 -1.40 9.69 -16.40
CA PHE A 87 -0.10 9.55 -15.75
C PHE A 87 -0.23 8.57 -14.57
N LEU A 88 0.76 7.69 -14.44
CA LEU A 88 0.84 6.67 -13.38
C LEU A 88 2.00 7.03 -12.46
N TYR A 89 1.80 6.89 -11.16
CA TYR A 89 2.77 7.32 -10.15
C TYR A 89 3.10 6.17 -9.21
N PRO A 90 4.39 5.97 -8.83
CA PRO A 90 4.76 4.93 -7.89
C PRO A 90 3.99 5.00 -6.57
N VAL A 91 3.69 3.82 -6.01
CA VAL A 91 3.22 3.68 -4.62
C VAL A 91 4.45 3.51 -3.73
N ASN A 92 4.78 4.53 -2.96
CA ASN A 92 5.92 4.50 -2.04
C ASN A 92 5.54 3.89 -0.68
N ALA A 93 4.30 4.08 -0.25
CA ALA A 93 3.90 3.81 1.12
C ALA A 93 2.60 3.02 1.20
N LEU A 94 2.57 2.06 2.12
CA LEU A 94 1.38 1.35 2.56
C LEU A 94 1.38 1.29 4.08
N ALA A 95 0.22 1.54 4.69
CA ALA A 95 0.01 1.40 6.13
C ALA A 95 -1.37 0.80 6.39
N PHE A 96 -1.44 -0.25 7.21
CA PHE A 96 -2.71 -0.86 7.60
C PHE A 96 -3.23 -0.21 8.87
N HIS A 97 -4.51 0.12 8.89
CA HIS A 97 -5.16 0.57 10.11
C HIS A 97 -5.23 -0.60 11.10
N PRO A 98 -4.72 -0.45 12.34
CA PRO A 98 -4.55 -1.56 13.29
C PRO A 98 -5.88 -2.23 13.66
N LYS A 99 -6.95 -1.43 13.82
CA LYS A 99 -8.29 -1.90 14.19
C LYS A 99 -9.15 -2.43 13.02
N TYR A 100 -9.17 -1.76 11.87
CA TYR A 100 -10.15 -2.02 10.82
C TYR A 100 -9.65 -2.95 9.71
N GLY A 101 -8.32 -3.14 9.59
CA GLY A 101 -7.74 -3.94 8.51
C GLY A 101 -7.85 -3.31 7.12
N THR A 102 -8.37 -2.08 7.04
CA THR A 102 -8.25 -1.20 5.87
C THR A 102 -6.82 -0.68 5.76
N PHE A 103 -6.46 -0.11 4.62
CA PHE A 103 -5.10 0.38 4.41
C PHE A 103 -5.09 1.73 3.70
N ALA A 104 -4.11 2.55 4.06
CA ALA A 104 -3.74 3.76 3.37
C ALA A 104 -2.62 3.47 2.35
N SER A 105 -2.69 4.12 1.19
CA SER A 105 -1.62 4.14 0.20
C SER A 105 -1.18 5.58 -0.06
N GLY A 106 0.13 5.79 -0.13
CA GLY A 106 0.78 7.07 -0.46
C GLY A 106 1.63 6.92 -1.70
N GLY A 107 1.53 7.88 -2.62
CA GLY A 107 2.22 7.82 -3.90
C GLY A 107 2.88 9.12 -4.31
N CYS A 108 3.64 9.05 -5.40
CA CYS A 108 4.32 10.20 -6.00
C CYS A 108 3.35 11.23 -6.63
N ASP A 109 2.07 10.90 -6.72
CA ASP A 109 1.03 11.84 -7.12
C ASP A 109 0.67 12.85 -6.01
N GLY A 110 1.33 12.78 -4.84
CA GLY A 110 1.10 13.63 -3.69
C GLY A 110 -0.24 13.34 -3.01
N ARG A 111 -0.82 12.14 -3.20
CA ARG A 111 -2.09 11.77 -2.58
C ARG A 111 -1.94 10.64 -1.59
N VAL A 112 -2.79 10.67 -0.58
CA VAL A 112 -3.07 9.56 0.33
C VAL A 112 -4.50 9.08 0.09
N SER A 113 -4.67 7.78 -0.16
CA SER A 113 -5.99 7.16 -0.35
C SER A 113 -6.18 6.02 0.64
N VAL A 114 -7.38 5.91 1.21
CA VAL A 114 -7.74 4.83 2.14
C VAL A 114 -8.66 3.84 1.44
N TRP A 115 -8.40 2.56 1.63
CA TRP A 115 -9.00 1.47 0.88
C TRP A 115 -9.54 0.37 1.80
N ASP A 116 -10.68 -0.18 1.40
CA ASP A 116 -11.19 -1.44 1.92
C ASP A 116 -10.72 -2.57 1.01
N GLY A 117 -9.78 -3.37 1.52
CA GLY A 117 -9.20 -4.51 0.81
C GLY A 117 -10.21 -5.61 0.50
N PHE A 118 -11.21 -5.80 1.37
CA PHE A 118 -12.22 -6.85 1.23
C PHE A 118 -13.35 -6.41 0.32
N ALA A 119 -13.87 -5.20 0.50
CA ALA A 119 -14.93 -4.64 -0.33
C ALA A 119 -14.41 -4.10 -1.68
N LYS A 120 -13.09 -4.15 -1.93
CA LYS A 120 -12.46 -3.74 -3.19
C LYS A 120 -12.79 -2.31 -3.59
N LYS A 121 -12.90 -1.40 -2.61
CA LYS A 121 -13.31 0.00 -2.84
C LYS A 121 -12.40 1.00 -2.12
N ARG A 122 -12.28 2.19 -2.71
CA ARG A 122 -11.70 3.36 -2.02
C ARG A 122 -12.73 3.89 -1.04
N ILE A 123 -12.33 4.08 0.22
CA ILE A 123 -13.17 4.67 1.27
C ILE A 123 -13.13 6.19 1.15
N CYS A 124 -11.92 6.75 1.16
CA CYS A 124 -11.71 8.17 1.02
C CYS A 124 -10.35 8.47 0.38
N GLN A 125 -10.14 9.73 0.03
CA GLN A 125 -8.88 10.27 -0.45
C GLN A 125 -8.69 11.64 0.19
N TYR A 126 -7.50 11.87 0.74
CA TYR A 126 -7.18 13.14 1.38
C TYR A 126 -6.83 14.21 0.35
N PRO A 127 -6.85 15.50 0.73
CA PRO A 127 -6.33 16.58 -0.10
C PRO A 127 -4.91 16.28 -0.59
N ALA A 128 -4.58 16.84 -1.75
CA ALA A 128 -3.25 16.68 -2.31
C ALA A 128 -2.21 17.44 -1.46
N TYR A 129 -1.04 16.83 -1.34
CA TYR A 129 0.17 17.38 -0.76
C TYR A 129 1.02 18.03 -1.86
N ASP A 130 1.97 18.88 -1.46
CA ASP A 130 2.74 19.68 -2.41
C ASP A 130 3.73 18.83 -3.22
N THR A 131 4.10 17.67 -2.69
CA THR A 131 4.99 16.71 -3.37
C THR A 131 4.68 15.27 -2.94
N SER A 132 5.53 14.34 -3.37
CA SER A 132 5.41 12.89 -3.17
C SER A 132 5.18 12.53 -1.70
N ILE A 133 4.37 11.50 -1.48
CA ILE A 133 4.32 10.85 -0.18
C ILE A 133 5.44 9.83 -0.13
N ALA A 134 6.44 10.07 0.72
CA ALA A 134 7.58 9.18 0.89
C ALA A 134 7.22 8.00 1.81
N TYR A 135 6.42 8.25 2.85
CA TYR A 135 6.06 7.22 3.83
C TYR A 135 4.74 7.52 4.57
N LEU A 136 4.12 6.49 5.12
CA LEU A 136 2.88 6.54 5.91
C LEU A 136 2.98 5.55 7.07
N ASP A 137 2.45 5.91 8.24
CA ASP A 137 2.22 4.94 9.32
C ASP A 137 1.08 5.35 10.25
N PHE A 138 0.27 4.37 10.65
CA PHE A 138 -0.76 4.58 11.66
C PHE A 138 -0.14 4.42 13.05
N ASN A 139 -0.61 5.21 14.01
CA ASN A 139 -0.28 4.95 15.41
C ASN A 139 -0.98 3.66 15.90
N PHE A 140 -0.61 3.22 17.11
CA PHE A 140 -1.06 1.92 17.66
C PHE A 140 -2.59 1.74 17.71
N ASP A 141 -3.33 2.79 18.06
CA ASP A 141 -4.80 2.73 18.15
C ASP A 141 -5.51 3.11 16.84
N GLY A 142 -4.77 3.58 15.84
CA GLY A 142 -5.25 4.00 14.53
C GLY A 142 -5.91 5.37 14.50
N THR A 143 -5.93 6.10 15.61
CA THR A 143 -6.53 7.44 15.69
C THR A 143 -5.70 8.54 15.02
N LEU A 144 -4.42 8.26 14.75
CA LEU A 144 -3.49 9.15 14.06
C LEU A 144 -2.82 8.44 12.88
N LEU A 145 -2.62 9.19 11.80
CA LEU A 145 -1.82 8.80 10.65
C LEU A 145 -0.68 9.81 10.48
N ALA A 146 0.56 9.34 10.56
CA ALA A 146 1.74 10.11 10.19
C ALA A 146 1.95 10.03 8.68
N ILE A 147 2.18 11.19 8.05
CA ILE A 147 2.32 11.34 6.60
C ILE A 147 3.62 12.09 6.34
N ALA A 148 4.60 11.40 5.76
CA ALA A 148 5.87 11.99 5.36
C ALA A 148 5.78 12.43 3.89
N GLN A 149 5.80 13.73 3.68
CA GLN A 149 5.93 14.38 2.38
C GLN A 149 7.41 14.66 2.13
N SER A 150 7.95 14.12 1.05
CA SER A 150 9.32 14.38 0.59
C SER A 150 9.40 13.96 -0.86
N TYR A 151 10.07 14.77 -1.69
CA TYR A 151 10.20 14.44 -3.10
C TYR A 151 11.06 13.18 -3.28
N THR A 152 10.59 12.23 -4.08
CA THR A 152 11.25 10.91 -4.22
C THR A 152 11.97 10.71 -5.54
N PHE A 153 12.31 11.81 -6.24
CA PHE A 153 13.07 11.82 -7.50
C PHE A 153 12.43 11.03 -8.64
N GLU A 154 11.11 10.85 -8.59
CA GLU A 154 10.35 10.15 -9.65
C GLU A 154 10.39 10.85 -11.02
N GLU A 155 10.76 12.12 -11.06
CA GLU A 155 10.85 12.96 -12.27
C GLU A 155 12.25 13.59 -12.42
N LEU A 156 13.29 12.90 -11.91
CA LEU A 156 14.68 13.37 -11.86
C LEU A 156 14.88 14.58 -10.94
N GLU A 157 16.10 15.11 -10.88
CA GLU A 157 16.44 16.29 -10.08
C GLU A 157 15.65 17.52 -10.55
N ARG A 158 15.00 18.20 -9.62
CA ARG A 158 14.25 19.44 -9.86
C ARG A 158 14.09 20.22 -8.57
N ASP A 159 13.76 21.52 -8.69
CA ASP A 159 13.28 22.26 -7.53
C ASP A 159 11.99 21.62 -7.00
N HIS A 160 11.92 21.43 -5.68
CA HIS A 160 10.81 20.73 -5.05
C HIS A 160 10.48 21.32 -3.67
N PRO A 161 9.22 21.17 -3.21
CA PRO A 161 8.81 21.61 -1.88
C PRO A 161 9.69 20.99 -0.78
N ARG A 162 9.73 21.68 0.37
CA ARG A 162 10.42 21.16 1.56
C ARG A 162 9.77 19.89 2.08
N ASP A 163 10.60 19.05 2.67
CA ASP A 163 10.16 17.87 3.40
C ASP A 163 9.33 18.28 4.62
N ALA A 164 8.28 17.51 4.89
CA ALA A 164 7.38 17.75 6.02
C ALA A 164 6.77 16.45 6.53
N ILE A 165 6.47 16.43 7.83
CA ILE A 165 5.67 15.37 8.46
C ILE A 165 4.36 15.99 8.94
N PHE A 166 3.25 15.42 8.49
CA PHE A 166 1.91 15.78 8.92
C PHE A 166 1.36 14.69 9.83
N ILE A 167 0.76 15.09 10.95
CA ILE A 167 0.02 14.18 11.82
C ILE A 167 -1.47 14.45 11.63
N LYS A 168 -2.16 13.53 10.97
CA LYS A 168 -3.60 13.63 10.73
C LYS A 168 -4.36 12.84 11.78
N ARG A 169 -5.36 13.47 12.40
CA ARG A 169 -6.39 12.75 13.13
C ARG A 169 -7.30 12.00 12.16
N VAL A 170 -7.51 10.72 12.45
CA VAL A 170 -8.26 9.78 11.64
C VAL A 170 -9.62 9.58 12.28
N GLU A 171 -10.68 9.82 11.50
CA GLU A 171 -12.04 9.53 11.92
C GLU A 171 -12.44 8.11 11.52
N ASP A 172 -13.29 7.48 12.34
CA ASP A 172 -13.80 6.14 12.06
C ASP A 172 -14.42 6.03 10.66
N GLN A 173 -15.10 7.07 10.18
CA GLN A 173 -15.75 7.07 8.87
C GLN A 173 -14.75 7.04 7.69
N GLU A 174 -13.51 7.47 7.92
CA GLU A 174 -12.44 7.51 6.91
C GLU A 174 -11.76 6.14 6.72
N CYS A 175 -11.82 5.27 7.74
CA CYS A 175 -11.08 4.00 7.77
C CYS A 175 -11.93 2.76 8.09
N LYS A 176 -13.16 2.89 8.60
CA LYS A 176 -14.03 1.75 8.92
C LYS A 176 -14.80 1.29 7.70
N ASN A 177 -14.91 -0.02 7.54
CA ASN A 177 -15.71 -0.61 6.47
C ASN A 177 -17.17 -0.14 6.58
N ARG A 178 -17.67 0.49 5.51
CA ARG A 178 -19.10 0.74 5.37
C ARG A 178 -19.77 -0.58 5.01
N VAL A 179 -20.36 -1.23 6.01
CA VAL A 179 -21.31 -2.32 5.79
C VAL A 179 -22.45 -1.73 4.97
N VAL A 180 -22.69 -2.29 3.78
CA VAL A 180 -23.90 -2.00 3.03
C VAL A 180 -25.02 -2.67 3.80
N GLN A 181 -25.94 -1.89 4.36
CA GLN A 181 -27.22 -2.40 4.86
C GLN A 181 -28.05 -2.92 3.68
#